data_AF-A0A0F9L3P4-F1
#
_entry.id   AF-A0A0F9L3P4-F1
#
_cell.length_a   1.000
_cell.length_b   1.000
_cell.length_c   1.000
_cell.angle_alpha   90.00
_cell.angle_beta   90.00
_cell.angle_gamma   90.00
#
_symmetry.space_group_name_H-M   'P 1'
#
loop_
_entity.id
_entity.type
_entity.pdbx_description
1 polymer ?
#
loop_
_entity_poly.entity_id
_entity_poly.type
_entity_poly.pdbx_seq_one_letter_code
_entity_poly.pdbx_strand_id
1 'polypeptide(L)'
;MQGVHLRKYGVEATFDFEVYEVDGIDLRVDWVPAQADCEIMKNGGASTLCDNTATDEGSTYRIVLTATEMQFASGVLKIVDAATKVFLDKVLVIETYGNASAQHAFDLDTALEDATIGTVTSSDHGLHR
;
A
#
# COMPACT_ATOMS: atom_id res chain seq x y z
N MET A 1 9.04 -11.28 8.91
CA MET A 1 7.61 -11.45 8.56
C MET A 1 7.23 -10.20 7.78
N GLN A 2 6.97 -10.30 6.47
CA GLN A 2 6.50 -9.13 5.72
C GLN A 2 5.09 -8.79 6.22
N GLY A 3 4.91 -7.54 6.66
CA GLY A 3 3.63 -7.05 7.16
C GLY A 3 2.65 -6.75 6.02
N VAL A 4 1.38 -6.58 6.37
CA VAL A 4 0.37 -6.08 5.42
C VAL A 4 0.51 -4.57 5.31
N HIS A 5 0.54 -4.05 4.08
CA HIS A 5 0.50 -2.63 3.80
C HIS A 5 -0.95 -2.16 3.69
N LEU A 6 -1.37 -1.28 4.60
CA LEU A 6 -2.71 -0.68 4.57
C LEU A 6 -2.68 0.64 3.77
N ARG A 7 -3.55 0.79 2.76
CA ARG A 7 -3.62 1.96 1.88
C ARG A 7 -5.07 2.35 1.54
N LYS A 8 -5.33 3.59 1.14
CA LYS A 8 -6.68 4.03 0.76
C LYS A 8 -7.10 3.43 -0.58
N TYR A 9 -8.34 2.96 -0.68
CA TYR A 9 -8.90 2.41 -1.91
C TYR A 9 -8.97 3.47 -3.02
N GLY A 10 -8.52 3.10 -4.22
CA GLY A 10 -8.67 3.94 -5.40
C GLY A 10 -7.84 5.24 -5.37
N VAL A 11 -6.81 5.29 -4.54
CA VAL A 11 -5.88 6.43 -4.42
C VAL A 11 -4.48 5.95 -4.75
N GLU A 12 -3.73 6.76 -5.50
CA GLU A 12 -2.33 6.47 -5.81
C GLU A 12 -1.52 6.23 -4.53
N ALA A 13 -0.67 5.20 -4.55
CA ALA A 13 0.09 4.80 -3.38
C ALA A 13 1.52 4.43 -3.73
N THR A 14 2.43 4.84 -2.85
CA THR A 14 3.86 4.56 -2.94
C THR A 14 4.25 3.42 -2.00
N PHE A 15 5.09 2.52 -2.50
CA PHE A 15 5.65 1.40 -1.76
C PHE A 15 7.16 1.40 -1.93
N ASP A 16 7.86 1.62 -0.82
CA ASP A 16 9.30 1.47 -0.73
C ASP A 16 9.62 0.02 -0.31
N PHE A 17 10.62 -0.59 -0.95
CA PHE A 17 11.03 -1.96 -0.69
C PHE A 17 12.50 -2.20 -1.01
N GLU A 18 13.04 -3.24 -0.41
CA GLU A 18 14.37 -3.77 -0.64
C GLU A 18 14.30 -5.13 -1.34
N VAL A 19 15.26 -5.38 -2.24
CA VAL A 19 15.51 -6.67 -2.87
C VAL A 19 16.89 -7.17 -2.48
N TYR A 20 17.05 -8.49 -2.47
CA TYR A 20 18.29 -9.15 -2.09
C TYR A 20 18.88 -9.87 -3.28
N GLU A 21 20.20 -10.03 -3.30
CA GLU A 21 20.87 -10.93 -4.24
C GLU A 21 20.30 -12.35 -4.12
N VAL A 22 20.53 -13.17 -5.15
CA VAL A 22 19.94 -14.52 -5.26
C VAL A 22 20.30 -15.46 -4.10
N ASP A 23 21.37 -15.18 -3.38
CA ASP A 23 21.78 -15.91 -2.18
C ASP A 23 21.07 -15.44 -0.89
N GLY A 24 20.39 -14.29 -0.95
CA GLY A 24 19.66 -13.68 0.17
C GLY A 24 20.55 -13.06 1.24
N ILE A 25 21.83 -12.87 0.98
CA ILE A 25 22.80 -12.37 1.97
C ILE A 25 22.88 -10.85 1.89
N ASP A 26 23.14 -10.33 0.70
CA ASP A 26 23.39 -8.90 0.46
C ASP A 26 22.20 -8.23 -0.24
N LEU A 27 22.06 -6.91 -0.03
CA LEU A 27 21.12 -6.11 -0.78
C LEU A 27 21.57 -5.99 -2.22
N ARG A 28 20.63 -6.17 -3.15
CA ARG A 28 20.86 -5.86 -4.55
C ARG A 28 20.66 -4.34 -4.72
N VAL A 29 21.71 -3.63 -5.15
CA VAL A 29 21.72 -2.14 -5.25
C VAL A 29 21.90 -1.61 -6.67
N ASP A 30 22.19 -2.49 -7.63
CA ASP A 30 22.45 -2.18 -9.04
C ASP A 30 21.43 -2.85 -9.99
N TRP A 31 20.30 -3.32 -9.46
CA TRP A 31 19.18 -3.77 -10.29
C TRP A 31 18.58 -2.58 -11.04
N VAL A 32 18.37 -2.76 -12.35
CA VAL A 32 17.72 -1.79 -13.24
C VAL A 32 16.27 -2.26 -13.45
N PRO A 33 15.28 -1.59 -12.84
CA PRO A 33 13.90 -2.05 -12.94
C PRO A 33 13.34 -1.96 -14.35
N ALA A 34 12.57 -2.98 -14.74
CA ALA A 34 11.73 -2.98 -15.93
C ALA A 34 10.25 -3.15 -15.55
N GLN A 35 9.35 -2.70 -16.42
CA GLN A 35 7.91 -2.89 -16.20
C GLN A 35 7.52 -4.36 -16.07
N ALA A 36 8.20 -5.24 -16.81
CA ALA A 36 7.99 -6.68 -16.77
C ALA A 36 8.27 -7.28 -15.38
N ASP A 37 8.99 -6.57 -14.52
CA ASP A 37 9.39 -7.08 -13.21
C ASP A 37 8.31 -6.88 -12.14
N CYS A 38 7.18 -6.25 -12.49
CA CYS A 38 6.11 -5.95 -11.56
C CYS A 38 4.80 -6.56 -12.00
N GLU A 39 4.22 -7.38 -11.11
CA GLU A 39 2.87 -7.89 -11.27
C GLU A 39 2.03 -7.63 -10.03
N ILE A 40 0.76 -7.33 -10.24
CA ILE A 40 -0.22 -7.23 -9.16
C ILE A 40 -1.36 -8.23 -9.37
N MET A 41 -1.64 -9.00 -8.32
CA MET A 41 -2.79 -9.89 -8.24
C MET A 41 -3.85 -9.24 -7.37
N LYS A 42 -5.01 -8.91 -7.95
CA LYS A 42 -6.11 -8.24 -7.24
C LYS A 42 -7.20 -9.23 -6.87
N ASN A 43 -7.61 -9.24 -5.59
CA ASN A 43 -8.70 -10.05 -5.05
C ASN A 43 -8.62 -11.55 -5.42
N GLY A 44 -7.40 -12.10 -5.48
CA GLY A 44 -7.17 -13.51 -5.88
C GLY A 44 -7.42 -13.82 -7.36
N GLY A 45 -7.57 -12.81 -8.21
CA GLY A 45 -7.69 -12.95 -9.66
C GLY A 45 -6.37 -13.29 -10.36
N ALA A 46 -6.32 -13.14 -11.69
CA ALA A 46 -5.07 -13.27 -12.43
C ALA A 46 -4.13 -12.09 -12.15
N SER A 47 -2.82 -12.34 -12.11
CA SER A 47 -1.82 -11.26 -12.11
C SER A 47 -1.94 -10.43 -13.39
N THR A 48 -1.75 -9.12 -13.27
CA THR A 48 -1.51 -8.21 -14.39
C THR A 48 -0.22 -7.45 -14.16
N LEU A 49 0.46 -7.02 -15.23
CA LEU A 49 1.61 -6.12 -15.10
C LEU A 49 1.18 -4.82 -14.44
N CYS A 50 2.12 -4.22 -13.70
CA CYS A 50 1.93 -2.89 -13.16
C CYS A 50 2.05 -1.83 -14.27
N ASP A 51 1.31 -0.74 -14.13
CA ASP A 51 1.34 0.37 -15.09
C ASP A 51 2.67 1.13 -15.00
N ASN A 52 3.23 1.26 -13.80
CA ASN A 52 4.50 1.92 -13.55
C ASN A 52 5.64 0.92 -13.31
N THR A 53 6.85 1.37 -13.62
CA THR A 53 8.11 0.67 -13.29
C THR A 53 8.65 1.18 -11.96
N ALA A 54 9.37 0.34 -11.21
CA ALA A 54 10.03 0.77 -9.99
C ALA A 54 11.16 1.77 -10.29
N THR A 55 11.46 2.62 -9.31
CA THR A 55 12.53 3.61 -9.33
C THR A 55 13.62 3.18 -8.36
N ASP A 56 14.88 3.29 -8.79
CA ASP A 56 16.05 3.11 -7.93
C ASP A 56 16.29 4.36 -7.07
N GLU A 57 16.35 4.17 -5.75
CA GLU A 57 16.63 5.22 -4.75
C GLU A 57 18.06 5.08 -4.17
N GLY A 58 18.92 4.26 -4.79
CA GLY A 58 20.35 4.09 -4.55
C GLY A 58 20.72 2.88 -3.68
N SER A 59 19.86 2.45 -2.76
CA SER A 59 20.04 1.21 -1.99
C SER A 59 18.73 0.48 -1.69
N THR A 60 17.62 1.08 -2.10
CA THR A 60 16.25 0.58 -2.00
C THR A 60 15.50 1.04 -3.23
N TYR A 61 14.31 0.49 -3.44
CA TYR A 61 13.49 0.75 -4.60
C TYR A 61 12.13 1.27 -4.18
N ARG A 62 11.51 2.03 -5.07
CA ARG A 62 10.17 2.57 -4.88
C ARG A 62 9.31 2.21 -6.06
N ILE A 63 8.07 1.81 -5.83
CA ILE A 63 7.06 1.73 -6.88
C ILE A 63 5.80 2.52 -6.51
N VAL A 64 5.25 3.21 -7.50
CA VAL A 64 3.99 3.94 -7.38
C VAL A 64 2.92 3.15 -8.11
N LEU A 65 1.90 2.69 -7.39
CA LEU A 65 0.70 2.12 -7.98
C LEU A 65 -0.32 3.23 -8.19
N THR A 66 -0.89 3.31 -9.38
CA THR A 66 -1.88 4.32 -9.74
C THR A 66 -3.18 4.15 -8.93
N ALA A 67 -4.01 5.19 -8.93
CA ALA A 67 -5.35 5.13 -8.35
C ALA A 67 -6.19 3.97 -8.92
N THR A 68 -6.07 3.65 -10.21
CA THR A 68 -6.77 2.52 -10.85
C THR A 68 -6.18 1.18 -10.43
N GLU A 69 -4.86 1.11 -10.29
CA GLU A 69 -4.20 -0.08 -9.77
C GLU A 69 -4.68 -0.41 -8.36
N MET A 70 -4.91 0.62 -7.53
CA MET A 70 -5.35 0.55 -6.13
C MET A 70 -6.87 0.30 -5.93
N GLN A 71 -7.60 -0.11 -6.96
CA GLN A 71 -9.02 -0.49 -6.88
C GLN A 71 -9.19 -2.00 -6.63
N PHE A 72 -8.93 -2.45 -5.40
CA PHE A 72 -9.13 -3.83 -4.95
C PHE A 72 -9.33 -3.86 -3.43
N ALA A 73 -9.83 -4.96 -2.86
CA ALA A 73 -9.91 -5.14 -1.42
C ALA A 73 -8.57 -5.63 -0.85
N SER A 74 -8.06 -6.74 -1.39
CA SER A 74 -6.75 -7.31 -1.05
C SER A 74 -5.94 -7.56 -2.32
N GLY A 75 -4.68 -7.14 -2.31
CA GLY A 75 -3.76 -7.22 -3.43
C GLY A 75 -2.44 -7.86 -3.03
N VAL A 76 -1.83 -8.60 -3.96
CA VAL A 76 -0.49 -9.13 -3.81
C VAL A 76 0.38 -8.53 -4.91
N LEU A 77 1.26 -7.61 -4.52
CA LEU A 77 2.26 -7.00 -5.39
C LEU A 77 3.51 -7.88 -5.39
N LYS A 78 3.93 -8.31 -6.57
CA LYS A 78 5.07 -9.18 -6.78
C LYS A 78 6.11 -8.40 -7.58
N ILE A 79 7.31 -8.32 -7.03
CA ILE A 79 8.50 -7.85 -7.75
C ILE A 79 9.30 -9.10 -8.08
N VAL A 80 9.28 -9.48 -9.34
CA VAL A 80 9.84 -10.74 -9.86
C VAL A 80 10.72 -10.37 -11.02
N ASP A 81 11.98 -10.79 -11.00
CA ASP A 81 12.81 -10.65 -12.19
C ASP A 81 12.29 -11.56 -13.31
N ALA A 82 11.66 -10.95 -14.32
CA ALA A 82 11.01 -11.70 -15.41
C ALA A 82 12.02 -12.31 -16.40
N ALA A 83 13.30 -11.92 -16.32
CA ALA A 83 14.35 -12.38 -17.21
C ALA A 83 15.25 -13.43 -16.53
N THR A 84 16.55 -13.18 -16.50
CA THR A 84 17.53 -14.06 -15.83
C THR A 84 17.64 -13.63 -14.39
N LYS A 85 17.17 -14.46 -13.46
CA LYS A 85 17.16 -14.21 -12.02
C LYS A 85 18.44 -13.53 -11.49
N VAL A 86 18.38 -12.24 -11.19
CA VAL A 86 19.45 -11.45 -10.55
C VAL A 86 19.14 -11.06 -9.10
N PHE A 87 17.88 -11.18 -8.67
CA PHE A 87 17.47 -10.93 -7.28
C PHE A 87 16.39 -11.92 -6.80
N LEU A 88 16.22 -12.04 -5.49
CA LEU A 88 15.15 -12.84 -4.89
C LEU A 88 13.80 -12.14 -4.98
N ASP A 89 12.78 -12.88 -5.43
CA ASP A 89 11.43 -12.32 -5.56
C ASP A 89 10.94 -11.69 -4.27
N LYS A 90 10.33 -10.51 -4.41
CA LYS A 90 9.69 -9.79 -3.31
C LYS A 90 8.18 -9.84 -3.49
N VAL A 91 7.47 -10.07 -2.40
CA VAL A 91 6.01 -10.12 -2.40
C VAL A 91 5.46 -9.25 -1.27
N LEU A 92 4.75 -8.19 -1.62
CA LEU A 92 4.08 -7.30 -0.68
C LEU A 92 2.58 -7.59 -0.69
N VAL A 93 1.98 -7.72 0.50
CA VAL A 93 0.53 -7.84 0.64
C VAL A 93 -0.05 -6.48 0.97
N ILE A 94 -1.07 -6.08 0.22
CA ILE A 94 -1.75 -4.79 0.33
C ILE A 94 -3.21 -5.04 0.68
N GLU A 95 -3.71 -4.35 1.69
CA GLU A 95 -5.14 -4.26 1.98
C GLU A 95 -5.59 -2.81 1.85
N THR A 96 -6.80 -2.60 1.35
CA THR A 96 -7.34 -1.25 1.19
C THR A 96 -8.38 -0.89 2.25
N TYR A 97 -8.54 0.41 2.48
CA TYR A 97 -9.57 0.96 3.36
C TYR A 97 -10.35 2.13 2.73
N GLY A 98 -11.44 2.54 3.38
CA GLY A 98 -12.15 3.79 3.09
C GLY A 98 -13.09 3.74 1.87
N ASN A 99 -13.51 2.54 1.46
CA ASN A 99 -14.52 2.36 0.42
C ASN A 99 -15.35 1.09 0.69
N ALA A 100 -16.60 1.05 0.22
CA ALA A 100 -17.46 -0.14 0.34
C ALA A 100 -16.87 -1.39 -0.35
N SER A 101 -16.02 -1.21 -1.36
CA SER A 101 -15.31 -2.29 -2.06
C SER A 101 -13.91 -2.58 -1.50
N ALA A 102 -13.50 -1.88 -0.44
CA ALA A 102 -12.23 -2.09 0.22
C ALA A 102 -12.28 -3.28 1.20
N GLN A 103 -11.12 -3.79 1.62
CA GLN A 103 -11.08 -4.83 2.66
C GLN A 103 -11.64 -4.30 3.98
N HIS A 104 -11.36 -3.02 4.28
CA HIS A 104 -11.83 -2.32 5.47
C HIS A 104 -12.71 -1.14 5.06
N ALA A 105 -14.02 -1.26 5.20
CA ALA A 105 -14.94 -0.20 4.76
C ALA A 105 -14.75 1.13 5.52
N PHE A 106 -14.22 1.09 6.75
CA PHE A 106 -13.96 2.26 7.57
C PHE A 106 -12.90 3.18 6.93
N ASP A 107 -13.21 4.47 6.80
CA ASP A 107 -12.25 5.46 6.29
C ASP A 107 -11.42 6.04 7.43
N LEU A 108 -10.16 5.60 7.51
CA LEU A 108 -9.20 6.06 8.51
C LEU A 108 -8.92 7.57 8.41
N ASP A 109 -9.10 8.18 7.24
CA ASP A 109 -8.84 9.61 7.06
C ASP A 109 -9.92 10.48 7.71
N THR A 110 -11.10 9.90 7.98
CA THR A 110 -12.25 10.59 8.62
C THR A 110 -12.27 10.46 10.14
N ALA A 111 -11.38 9.65 10.71
CA ALA A 111 -11.35 9.34 12.14
C ALA A 111 -11.02 10.55 13.05
N LEU A 112 -10.71 11.72 12.48
CA LEU A 112 -10.38 12.95 13.20
C LEU A 112 -11.59 13.87 13.46
N GLU A 113 -12.76 13.62 12.88
CA GLU A 113 -13.87 14.58 12.96
C GLU A 113 -14.75 14.48 14.24
N ASP A 114 -14.67 13.39 15.01
CA ASP A 114 -15.53 13.17 16.19
C ASP A 114 -14.81 13.33 17.56
N ALA A 115 -13.58 13.87 17.57
CA ALA A 115 -12.86 14.18 18.81
C ALA A 115 -13.25 15.54 19.42
N THR A 116 -14.27 16.21 18.88
CA THR A 116 -14.88 17.35 19.57
C THR A 116 -15.86 16.80 20.60
N ILE A 117 -15.31 16.33 21.73
CA ILE A 117 -16.09 16.10 22.96
C ILE A 117 -16.85 17.40 23.19
N GLY A 118 -18.16 17.38 22.95
CA GLY A 118 -19.02 18.52 23.17
C GLY A 118 -18.71 19.05 24.55
N THR A 119 -18.13 20.25 24.63
CA THR A 119 -18.15 21.02 25.86
C THR A 119 -19.61 21.07 26.24
N VAL A 120 -20.00 20.24 27.22
CA VAL A 120 -21.28 20.31 27.88
C VAL A 120 -21.24 21.65 28.58
N THR A 121 -21.66 22.70 27.89
CA THR A 121 -22.00 23.95 28.55
C THR A 121 -23.29 23.62 29.30
N SER A 122 -23.13 23.26 30.58
CA SER A 122 -24.24 23.25 31.52
C SER A 122 -24.78 24.67 31.56
N SER A 123 -25.78 24.96 30.73
CA SER A 123 -26.60 26.15 30.86
C SER A 123 -27.48 25.89 32.07
N ASP A 124 -26.95 26.21 33.24
CA ASP A 124 -27.71 26.27 34.48
C ASP A 124 -28.81 27.33 34.30
N HIS A 125 -29.99 26.85 33.90
CA HIS A 125 -31.20 27.65 33.81
C HIS A 125 -31.66 27.92 35.24
N GLY A 126 -31.45 29.17 35.67
CA GLY A 126 -31.65 29.59 37.05
C GLY A 126 -32.98 29.19 37.67
N LEU A 127 -32.93 28.84 38.96
CA LEU A 127 -34.10 28.81 39.80
C LEU A 127 -34.20 30.13 40.57
N HIS A 128 -35.26 30.87 40.25
CA HIS A 128 -35.76 31.98 41.04
C HIS A 128 -36.01 31.53 42.49
N ARG A 129 -35.52 32.31 43.47
CA ARG A 129 -36.22 32.68 44.70
C ARG A 129 -35.48 33.79 45.45
#